data_AF-A0A7C8FRL1-F1
#
_entry.id   AF-A0A7C8FRL1-F1
#
_cell.length_a   1.000
_cell.length_b   1.000
_cell.length_c   1.000
_cell.angle_alpha   90.00
_cell.angle_beta   90.00
_cell.angle_gamma   90.00
#
_symmetry.space_group_name_H-M   'P 1'
#
loop_
_entity.id
_entity.type
_entity.pdbx_description
1 polymer ?
#
loop_
_entity_poly.entity_id
_entity_poly.type
_entity_poly.pdbx_seq_one_letter_code
_entity_poly.pdbx_strand_id
1 'polypeptide(L)'
;MTRNLPVKPVVRDGRTYYPLERADQLPEAVGDDQHFTRAGVPVRFTRVSGRTWVVHREDRPGSTGVLVLQDDGRYLYSASAAADSGFPGWRIPVQRLTWESFLDLFTDTGEQTAASRG
;
A
#
# COMPACT_ATOMS: atom_id res chain seq x y z
N MET A 1 18.10 -11.55 15.07
CA MET A 1 17.65 -12.05 13.74
C MET A 1 16.23 -12.59 13.90
N THR A 2 15.22 -11.74 13.76
CA THR A 2 13.82 -12.18 13.81
C THR A 2 13.49 -12.80 12.46
N ARG A 3 13.31 -14.12 12.41
CA ARG A 3 12.87 -14.80 11.18
C ARG A 3 11.47 -14.27 10.86
N ASN A 4 11.33 -13.52 9.76
CA ASN A 4 10.02 -13.24 9.17
C ASN A 4 9.45 -14.59 8.72
N LEU A 5 8.61 -15.19 9.57
CA LEU A 5 7.82 -16.34 9.19
C LEU A 5 6.98 -15.96 7.97
N PRO A 6 6.83 -16.83 6.96
CA PRO A 6 5.93 -16.57 5.85
C PRO A 6 4.56 -16.26 6.43
N VAL A 7 4.07 -15.04 6.15
CA VAL A 7 2.73 -14.65 6.58
C VAL A 7 1.79 -15.59 5.84
N LYS A 8 0.95 -16.35 6.56
CA LYS A 8 -0.10 -17.14 5.91
C LYS A 8 -1.28 -16.23 5.63
N PRO A 9 -2.18 -16.57 4.69
CA PRO A 9 -3.43 -15.86 4.56
C PRO A 9 -4.12 -15.75 5.93
N VAL A 10 -4.57 -14.54 6.29
CA VAL A 10 -5.21 -14.26 7.57
C VAL A 10 -6.66 -13.89 7.32
N VAL A 11 -7.59 -14.45 8.10
CA VAL A 11 -9.00 -14.04 8.06
C VAL A 11 -9.22 -12.99 9.15
N ARG A 12 -9.76 -11.82 8.78
CA ARG A 12 -10.18 -10.74 9.69
C ARG A 12 -11.53 -10.22 9.24
N ASP A 13 -12.48 -10.07 10.15
CA ASP A 13 -13.82 -9.53 9.87
C ASP A 13 -14.54 -10.20 8.68
N GLY A 14 -14.37 -11.52 8.55
CA GLY A 14 -14.95 -12.31 7.45
C GLY A 14 -14.26 -12.16 6.09
N ARG A 15 -13.14 -11.42 6.01
CA ARG A 15 -12.34 -11.23 4.80
C ARG A 15 -11.00 -11.95 4.90
N THR A 16 -10.55 -12.52 3.77
CA THR A 16 -9.24 -13.16 3.66
C THR A 16 -8.21 -12.16 3.14
N TYR A 17 -7.13 -11.99 3.89
CA TYR A 17 -5.99 -11.14 3.55
C TYR A 17 -4.80 -12.01 3.16
N TYR A 18 -4.35 -11.89 1.91
CA TYR A 18 -3.17 -12.62 1.43
C TYR A 18 -1.87 -11.86 1.77
N PRO A 19 -0.74 -12.53 1.90
CA PRO A 19 0.55 -11.84 2.07
C PRO A 19 0.86 -10.98 0.85
N LEU A 20 1.23 -9.72 1.06
CA LEU A 20 1.77 -8.86 0.00
C LEU A 20 3.29 -9.01 -0.05
N GLU A 21 3.79 -9.71 -1.05
CA GLU A 21 5.20 -10.06 -1.21
C GLU A 21 5.73 -9.77 -2.60
N ARG A 22 4.92 -9.96 -3.64
CA ARG A 22 5.31 -9.87 -5.04
C ARG A 22 4.29 -9.07 -5.84
N ALA A 23 4.77 -8.32 -6.84
CA ALA A 23 3.91 -7.46 -7.65
C ALA A 23 2.91 -8.22 -8.52
N ASP A 24 3.23 -9.46 -8.90
CA ASP A 24 2.36 -10.33 -9.69
C ASP A 24 1.15 -10.85 -8.91
N GLN A 25 1.04 -10.54 -7.61
CA GLN A 25 -0.15 -10.84 -6.82
C GLN A 25 -1.26 -9.81 -7.01
N LEU A 26 -0.96 -8.63 -7.56
CA LEU A 26 -1.93 -7.54 -7.69
C LEU A 26 -3.09 -7.92 -8.62
N PRO A 27 -4.31 -7.38 -8.41
CA PRO A 27 -5.47 -7.67 -9.24
C PRO A 27 -5.19 -7.46 -10.74
N GLU A 28 -5.70 -8.38 -11.57
CA GLU A 28 -5.41 -8.41 -13.00
C GLU A 28 -6.46 -7.67 -13.86
N ALA A 29 -7.75 -7.76 -13.52
CA ALA A 29 -8.79 -7.07 -14.28
C ALA A 29 -9.14 -5.70 -13.68
N VAL A 30 -9.57 -4.77 -14.53
CA VAL A 30 -10.08 -3.47 -14.07
C VAL A 30 -11.38 -3.67 -13.31
N GLY A 31 -11.49 -3.06 -12.13
CA GLY A 31 -12.61 -3.25 -11.22
C GLY A 31 -12.36 -4.31 -10.16
N ASP A 32 -11.40 -5.22 -10.35
CA ASP A 32 -11.06 -6.21 -9.34
C ASP A 32 -10.42 -5.54 -8.13
N ASP A 33 -10.78 -6.05 -6.96
CA ASP A 33 -10.14 -5.72 -5.71
C ASP A 33 -9.61 -6.96 -4.98
N GLN A 34 -8.46 -6.79 -4.32
CA GLN A 34 -7.83 -7.84 -3.54
C GLN A 34 -7.29 -7.29 -2.23
N HIS A 35 -7.58 -8.02 -1.16
CA HIS A 35 -7.13 -7.75 0.19
C HIS A 35 -5.80 -8.45 0.49
N PHE A 36 -4.86 -7.70 1.05
CA PHE A 36 -3.56 -8.19 1.47
C PHE A 36 -3.16 -7.71 2.86
N THR A 37 -2.16 -8.36 3.44
CA THR A 37 -1.48 -7.89 4.63
C THR A 37 0.03 -7.82 4.40
N ARG A 38 0.65 -6.72 4.85
CA ARG A 38 2.10 -6.53 4.89
C ARG A 38 2.50 -6.01 6.26
N ALA A 39 3.44 -6.69 6.93
CA ALA A 39 3.91 -6.28 8.27
C ALA A 39 2.76 -6.02 9.27
N GLY A 40 1.68 -6.80 9.18
CA GLY A 40 0.49 -6.65 10.01
C GLY A 40 -0.52 -5.58 9.54
N VAL A 41 -0.13 -4.72 8.60
CA VAL A 41 -0.98 -3.67 8.00
C VAL A 41 -1.92 -4.30 6.97
N PRO A 42 -3.24 -4.19 7.13
CA PRO A 42 -4.22 -4.62 6.13
C PRO A 42 -4.35 -3.56 5.02
N VAL A 43 -4.29 -4.01 3.77
CA VAL A 43 -4.36 -3.15 2.59
C VAL A 43 -5.26 -3.75 1.52
N ARG A 44 -5.94 -2.88 0.78
CA ARG A 44 -6.76 -3.24 -0.37
C ARG A 44 -6.20 -2.60 -1.62
N PHE A 45 -6.02 -3.38 -2.67
CA PHE A 45 -5.72 -2.87 -4.01
C PHE A 45 -6.96 -2.99 -4.87
N THR A 46 -7.29 -1.94 -5.60
CA THR A 46 -8.30 -1.98 -6.66
C THR A 46 -7.64 -1.54 -7.96
N ARG A 47 -7.74 -2.36 -9.00
CA ARG A 47 -7.20 -1.97 -10.31
C ARG A 47 -8.20 -1.05 -11.00
N VAL A 48 -7.75 0.16 -11.34
CA VAL A 48 -8.60 1.19 -11.97
C VAL A 48 -8.25 1.43 -13.43
N SER A 49 -7.07 0.99 -13.87
CA SER A 49 -6.64 1.02 -15.27
C SER A 49 -5.57 -0.04 -15.54
N GLY A 50 -5.17 -0.21 -16.79
CA GLY A 50 -4.25 -1.25 -17.24
C GLY A 50 -2.91 -1.32 -16.50
N ARG A 51 -2.45 -0.23 -15.87
CA ARG A 51 -1.22 -0.22 -15.06
C ARG A 51 -1.37 0.59 -13.78
N THR A 52 -2.60 0.77 -13.29
CA THR A 52 -2.89 1.68 -12.18
C THR A 52 -3.77 1.00 -11.15
N TRP A 53 -3.34 1.06 -9.90
CA TRP A 53 -4.07 0.57 -8.75
C TRP A 53 -4.28 1.70 -7.75
N VAL A 54 -5.47 1.74 -7.18
CA VAL A 54 -5.74 2.49 -5.95
C VAL A 54 -5.41 1.58 -4.79
N VAL A 55 -4.68 2.11 -3.82
CA VAL A 55 -4.23 1.42 -2.62
C VAL A 55 -4.93 2.05 -1.42
N HIS A 56 -5.61 1.24 -0.62
CA HIS A 56 -6.21 1.69 0.63
C HIS A 56 -5.54 0.98 1.80
N ARG A 57 -5.20 1.73 2.84
CA ARG A 57 -4.88 1.14 4.13
C ARG A 57 -6.16 1.00 4.94
N GLU A 58 -6.55 -0.23 5.23
CA GLU A 58 -7.83 -0.50 5.89
C GLU A 58 -7.79 -0.21 7.39
N ASP A 59 -6.59 -0.18 7.99
CA ASP A 59 -6.38 0.18 9.40
C ASP A 59 -6.38 1.69 9.65
N ARG A 60 -6.33 2.50 8.58
CA ARG A 60 -6.32 3.97 8.65
C ARG A 60 -7.37 4.55 7.71
N PRO A 61 -8.60 4.79 8.19
CA PRO A 61 -9.66 5.41 7.40
C PRO A 61 -9.17 6.70 6.71
N GLY A 62 -9.53 6.86 5.43
CA GLY A 62 -9.10 8.01 4.64
C GLY A 62 -7.69 7.93 4.06
N SER A 63 -6.89 6.90 4.39
CA SER A 63 -5.58 6.66 3.78
C SER A 63 -5.72 5.99 2.41
N THR A 64 -5.41 6.75 1.36
CA THR A 64 -5.51 6.32 -0.04
C THR A 64 -4.24 6.69 -0.80
N GLY A 65 -3.78 5.78 -1.64
CA GLY A 65 -2.67 5.98 -2.55
C GLY A 65 -2.98 5.52 -3.97
N VAL A 66 -2.14 5.93 -4.90
CA VAL A 66 -2.17 5.51 -6.30
C VAL A 66 -0.81 4.92 -6.63
N LEU A 67 -0.82 3.70 -7.16
CA LEU A 67 0.35 2.97 -7.62
C LEU A 67 0.25 2.79 -9.14
N VAL A 68 1.30 3.17 -9.88
CA VAL A 68 1.35 3.06 -11.35
C VAL A 68 2.59 2.30 -11.79
N LEU A 69 2.43 1.19 -12.52
CA LEU A 69 3.53 0.48 -13.15
C LEU A 69 4.03 1.26 -14.39
N GLN A 70 5.32 1.56 -14.42
CA GLN A 70 6.00 2.25 -15.52
C GLN A 70 6.57 1.25 -16.53
N ASP A 71 6.90 1.71 -17.73
CA ASP A 71 7.45 0.87 -18.80
C ASP A 71 8.81 0.22 -18.45
N ASP A 72 9.57 0.82 -17.55
CA ASP A 72 10.84 0.29 -17.05
C ASP A 72 10.70 -0.69 -15.88
N GLY A 73 9.47 -1.10 -15.54
CA GLY A 73 9.20 -2.07 -14.47
C GLY A 73 9.22 -1.50 -13.05
N ARG A 74 9.53 -0.21 -12.87
CA ARG A 74 9.38 0.49 -11.58
C ARG A 74 7.96 1.03 -11.37
N TYR A 75 7.69 1.50 -10.16
CA TYR A 75 6.42 2.06 -9.78
C TYR A 75 6.51 3.56 -9.53
N LEU A 76 5.51 4.32 -9.95
CA LEU A 76 5.20 5.62 -9.37
C LEU A 76 4.18 5.43 -8.26
N TYR A 77 4.44 6.03 -7.10
CA TYR A 77 3.54 5.96 -5.96
C TYR A 77 3.36 7.33 -5.32
N SER A 78 2.12 7.66 -4.96
CA SER A 78 1.79 8.77 -4.08
C SER A 78 0.63 8.35 -3.20
N ALA A 79 0.61 8.85 -1.96
CA ALA A 79 -0.48 8.58 -1.04
C ALA A 79 -0.74 9.76 -0.13
N SER A 80 -1.91 9.76 0.47
CA SER A 80 -2.30 10.72 1.50
C SER A 80 -3.29 10.06 2.43
N ALA A 81 -3.36 10.51 3.68
CA ALA A 81 -4.48 10.21 4.54
C ALA A 81 -5.07 11.49 5.08
N ALA A 82 -6.40 11.59 5.07
CA ALA A 82 -7.10 12.63 5.83
C ALA A 82 -6.85 12.42 7.33
N ALA A 83 -6.53 13.50 8.05
CA ALA A 83 -6.62 13.47 9.51
C ALA A 83 -8.09 13.66 9.91
N ASP A 84 -8.72 14.74 9.43
CA ASP A 84 -10.13 15.09 9.61
C ASP A 84 -10.61 16.02 8.47
N SER A 85 -11.92 16.13 8.27
CA SER A 85 -12.73 17.14 7.52
C SER A 85 -12.13 17.98 6.37
N GLY A 86 -11.15 17.48 5.61
CA GLY A 86 -10.79 18.05 4.30
C GLY A 86 -9.31 18.28 4.02
N PHE A 87 -8.40 18.07 4.99
CA PHE A 87 -6.96 18.17 4.74
C PHE A 87 -6.22 16.87 5.05
N PRO A 88 -5.23 16.47 4.21
CA PRO A 88 -4.44 15.29 4.49
C PRO A 88 -3.54 15.52 5.71
N GLY A 89 -3.76 14.74 6.77
CA GLY A 89 -2.93 14.71 7.97
C GLY A 89 -1.49 14.27 7.70
N TRP A 90 -1.28 13.52 6.61
CA TRP A 90 0.05 13.26 6.04
C TRP A 90 -0.04 12.96 4.54
N ARG A 91 1.08 13.17 3.84
CA ARG A 91 1.23 12.89 2.40
C ARG A 91 2.56 12.24 2.11
N ILE A 92 2.54 11.25 1.22
CA ILE A 92 3.69 10.77 0.47
C ILE A 92 3.67 11.45 -0.90
N PRO A 93 4.64 12.33 -1.21
CA PRO A 93 4.75 12.95 -2.52
C PRO A 93 4.99 11.88 -3.59
N VAL A 94 4.73 12.24 -4.86
CA VAL A 94 4.98 11.32 -5.98
C VAL A 94 6.45 10.93 -5.99
N GLN A 95 6.72 9.63 -5.93
CA GLN A 95 8.07 9.08 -5.97
C GLN A 95 8.11 7.82 -6.81
N ARG A 96 9.28 7.58 -7.41
CA ARG A 96 9.56 6.38 -8.18
C ARG A 96 10.28 5.37 -7.30
N LEU A 97 9.75 4.16 -7.23
CA LEU A 97 10.18 3.12 -6.29
C LEU A 97 10.33 1.77 -7.01
N THR A 98 11.18 0.90 -6.46
CA THR A 98 11.09 -0.53 -6.73
C THR A 98 9.92 -1.13 -5.96
N TRP A 99 9.57 -2.39 -6.25
CA TRP A 99 8.53 -3.09 -5.49
C TRP A 99 8.91 -3.25 -4.02
N GLU A 100 10.17 -3.57 -3.73
CA GLU A 100 10.71 -3.73 -2.38
C GLU A 100 10.61 -2.42 -1.59
N SER A 101 11.05 -1.30 -2.19
CA SER A 101 10.93 0.02 -1.54
C SER A 101 9.47 0.43 -1.30
N PHE A 102 8.54 -0.02 -2.16
CA PHE A 102 7.11 0.18 -1.91
C PHE A 102 6.61 -0.68 -0.72
N LEU A 103 7.05 -1.94 -0.61
CA LEU A 103 6.70 -2.81 0.51
C LEU A 103 7.23 -2.29 1.86
N ASP A 104 8.38 -1.61 1.86
CA ASP A 104 8.99 -1.03 3.07
C ASP A 104 8.15 0.12 3.66
N LEU A 105 7.27 0.74 2.86
CA LEU A 105 6.33 1.77 3.35
C LEU A 105 5.30 1.22 4.35
N PHE A 106 5.14 -0.11 4.43
CA PHE A 106 4.24 -0.77 5.37
C PHE A 106 4.93 -1.31 6.61
N THR A 107 6.25 -1.46 6.59
CA THR A 107 7.02 -1.90 7.76
C THR A 107 7.30 -0.75 8.72
N ASP A 108 7.35 0.47 8.21
CA ASP A 108 7.75 1.65 8.99
C ASP A 108 6.56 2.60 9.20
N THR A 109 5.64 2.19 10.08
CA THR A 109 4.53 3.05 10.49
C THR A 109 4.91 3.97 11.65
N GLY A 110 5.50 5.12 11.32
CA GLY A 110 4.97 6.39 11.83
C GLY A 110 5.71 7.13 12.94
N GLU A 111 6.97 7.55 12.71
CA GLU A 111 7.51 8.73 13.40
C GLU A 111 8.49 9.59 12.57
N GLN A 112 9.12 9.08 11.49
CA GLN A 112 10.21 9.79 10.81
C GLN A 112 9.97 10.08 9.33
N THR A 113 8.97 10.89 8.99
CA THR A 113 9.06 11.68 7.72
C THR A 113 8.28 13.00 7.74
N ALA A 114 7.63 13.35 8.85
CA ALA A 114 7.09 14.70 9.07
C ALA A 114 8.12 15.65 9.72
N ALA A 115 9.23 15.12 10.28
CA ALA A 115 10.20 15.89 11.06
C ALA A 115 11.51 16.27 10.33
N SER A 116 11.66 15.98 9.03
CA SER A 116 12.95 16.16 8.32
C SER A 116 12.91 17.16 7.15
N ARG A 117 11.89 18.04 7.09
CA ARG A 117 11.87 19.19 6.18
C ARG A 117 11.41 20.49 6.84
N GLY A 118 11.69 20.63 8.15
CA GLY A 118 11.69 21.90 8.85
C GLY A 118 13.07 22.53 8.82
#